data_AF-A0A496PX73-F1
#
_entry.id   AF-A0A496PX73-F1
#
_cell.length_a   1.000
_cell.length_b   1.000
_cell.length_c   1.000
_cell.angle_alpha   90.00
_cell.angle_beta   90.00
_cell.angle_gamma   90.00
#
_symmetry.space_group_name_H-M   'P 1'
#
loop_
_entity.id
_entity.type
_entity.pdbx_description
1 polymer ?
#
loop_
_entity_poly.entity_id
_entity_poly.type
_entity_poly.pdbx_seq_one_letter_code
_entity_poly.pdbx_strand_id
1 'polypeptide(L)'
;MERPLPAAQLRIQPESRESRQFPGSTDDPFIAREKGVTAKPIHQRITALHGILLPLILIGAPGPDESTPTENVAPLTDERPAFAPRPAADLLEAQIALSRENISCGPIDGVYGSQTQAALEVFQRKHHLRVHGDLDESTRNRLILSRPVLTLITVSQHDLAALRPYPTTWLGKSEIDHLGFESILEMAAERGHASPRLIRNLNPDVDWEAIGPGAVITVPDVERQPITERASMVLIHLAGKILQAYDSNGKLLMHFPCSIARRVDKRPVGK
;
A
#
# COMPACT_ATOMS: atom_id res chain seq x y z
N MET A 1 -21.51 -28.44 -6.60
CA MET A 1 -21.68 -27.61 -5.39
C MET A 1 -20.32 -27.46 -4.75
N GLU A 2 -19.60 -26.37 -5.04
CA GLU A 2 -18.40 -26.03 -4.29
C GLU A 2 -18.82 -25.59 -2.88
N ARG A 3 -18.30 -26.28 -1.86
CA ARG A 3 -18.49 -25.87 -0.46
C ARG A 3 -17.78 -24.51 -0.28
N PRO A 4 -18.41 -23.50 0.34
CA PRO A 4 -17.70 -22.28 0.68
C PRO A 4 -16.52 -22.62 1.60
N LEU A 5 -15.31 -22.24 1.17
CA LEU A 5 -14.09 -22.48 1.93
C LEU A 5 -14.10 -21.66 3.23
N PRO A 6 -13.56 -22.20 4.34
CA PRO A 6 -13.54 -21.49 5.62
C PRO A 6 -12.72 -20.19 5.52
N ALA A 7 -13.20 -19.15 6.18
CA ALA A 7 -12.50 -17.87 6.29
C ALA A 7 -11.16 -18.02 7.04
N ALA A 8 -10.20 -17.14 6.76
CA ALA A 8 -8.94 -17.09 7.50
C ALA A 8 -9.18 -16.84 8.99
N GLN A 9 -8.39 -17.48 9.85
CA GLN A 9 -8.47 -17.29 11.30
C GLN A 9 -7.72 -16.01 11.69
N LEU A 10 -8.37 -15.12 12.46
CA LEU A 10 -7.74 -13.92 12.99
C LEU A 10 -7.31 -14.16 14.43
N ARG A 11 -6.01 -14.08 14.74
CA ARG A 11 -5.52 -14.24 16.11
C ARG A 11 -4.73 -13.02 16.56
N ILE A 12 -5.06 -12.54 17.75
CA ILE A 12 -4.46 -11.35 18.36
C ILE A 12 -3.69 -11.78 19.61
N GLN A 13 -2.37 -11.59 19.58
CA GLN A 13 -1.47 -12.06 20.63
C GLN A 13 -0.99 -10.91 21.53
N PRO A 14 -1.17 -11.01 22.86
CA PRO A 14 -0.43 -10.20 23.82
C PRO A 14 0.96 -10.80 24.04
N GLU A 15 1.98 -9.98 24.28
CA GLU A 15 3.27 -10.44 24.81
C GLU A 15 3.43 -10.06 26.29
N SER A 16 4.07 -10.96 27.05
CA SER A 16 4.49 -10.75 28.43
C SER A 16 5.60 -9.69 28.50
N ARG A 17 5.33 -8.58 29.19
CA ARG A 17 6.32 -7.52 29.43
C ARG A 17 7.44 -8.03 30.32
N GLU A 18 8.67 -8.06 29.83
CA GLU A 18 9.80 -7.69 30.69
C GLU A 18 9.72 -6.17 30.91
N SER A 19 9.70 -5.79 32.18
CA SER A 19 9.41 -4.45 32.67
C SER A 19 10.51 -3.45 32.32
N ARG A 20 10.28 -2.56 31.35
CA ARG A 20 10.90 -1.23 31.35
C ARG A 20 9.87 -0.19 31.76
N GLN A 21 10.12 0.40 32.92
CA GLN A 21 9.32 1.41 33.57
C GLN A 21 9.72 2.78 33.01
N PHE A 22 8.77 3.50 32.42
CA PHE A 22 8.93 4.91 32.05
C PHE A 22 8.00 5.76 32.94
N PRO A 23 8.47 6.92 33.43
CA PRO A 23 7.70 7.75 34.36
C PRO A 23 6.52 8.42 33.67
N GLY A 24 5.44 8.56 34.44
CA GLY A 24 4.14 9.06 34.00
C GLY A 24 4.12 10.56 33.73
N SER A 25 3.29 10.95 32.77
CA SER A 25 2.79 12.31 32.59
C SER A 25 1.27 12.21 32.59
N THR A 26 0.68 12.84 33.61
CA THR A 26 -0.74 13.12 33.76
C THR A 26 -1.16 14.28 32.87
N ASP A 27 -2.46 14.27 32.57
CA ASP A 27 -3.32 15.35 32.06
C ASP A 27 -3.67 15.27 30.57
N ASP A 28 -4.87 14.77 30.29
CA ASP A 28 -5.71 15.35 29.22
C ASP A 28 -7.21 15.03 29.45
N PRO A 29 -8.11 16.02 29.50
CA PRO A 29 -9.54 15.83 29.75
C PRO A 29 -10.31 15.81 28.42
N PHE A 30 -10.72 14.65 27.93
CA PHE A 30 -11.78 14.60 26.90
C PHE A 30 -12.59 13.30 26.98
N ILE A 31 -13.71 13.36 27.72
CA ILE A 31 -14.75 12.33 27.76
C ILE A 31 -15.93 12.86 26.95
N ALA A 32 -16.09 12.39 25.72
CA ALA A 32 -17.36 12.48 25.02
C ALA A 32 -18.15 11.18 25.27
N ARG A 33 -19.34 11.34 25.87
CA ARG A 33 -20.31 10.26 26.17
C ARG A 33 -20.83 9.64 24.87
N GLU A 34 -20.68 8.33 24.72
CA GLU A 34 -21.37 7.52 23.70
C GLU A 34 -22.88 7.51 23.97
N LYS A 35 -23.69 7.98 23.01
CA LYS A 35 -25.10 7.60 22.90
C LYS A 35 -25.20 6.57 21.78
N GLY A 36 -25.77 5.41 22.11
CA GLY A 36 -25.89 4.27 21.21
C GLY A 36 -26.62 4.62 19.91
N VAL A 37 -26.04 4.18 18.79
CA VAL A 37 -26.68 4.20 17.48
C VAL A 37 -26.67 2.77 16.95
N THR A 38 -27.88 2.23 16.79
CA THR A 38 -28.16 0.93 16.17
C THR A 38 -27.92 1.01 14.67
N ALA A 39 -27.05 0.14 14.13
CA ALA A 39 -26.83 -0.01 12.70
C ALA A 39 -28.10 -0.51 11.98
N LYS A 40 -28.50 0.15 10.88
CA LYS A 40 -29.55 -0.32 9.97
C LYS A 40 -28.93 -1.13 8.82
N PRO A 41 -29.59 -2.20 8.34
CA PRO A 41 -29.06 -3.05 7.28
C PRO A 41 -29.22 -2.38 5.90
N ILE A 42 -28.17 -2.48 5.08
CA ILE A 42 -28.16 -2.02 3.69
C ILE A 42 -28.74 -3.13 2.81
N HIS A 43 -29.94 -2.92 2.27
CA HIS A 43 -30.47 -3.77 1.21
C HIS A 43 -29.92 -3.32 -0.15
N GLN A 44 -29.19 -4.21 -0.82
CA GLN A 44 -28.84 -4.08 -2.24
C GLN A 44 -30.12 -4.11 -3.09
N ARG A 45 -30.31 -3.10 -3.94
CA ARG A 45 -31.26 -3.15 -5.06
C ARG A 45 -30.48 -3.28 -6.35
N ILE A 46 -30.50 -4.48 -6.93
CA ILE A 46 -30.10 -4.75 -8.31
C ILE A 46 -31.33 -4.41 -9.18
N THR A 47 -31.22 -3.39 -10.02
CA THR A 47 -32.25 -3.10 -11.04
C THR A 47 -31.67 -3.47 -12.40
N ALA A 48 -32.22 -4.53 -12.99
CA ALA A 48 -31.98 -4.94 -14.36
C ALA A 48 -32.59 -3.93 -15.34
N LEU A 49 -31.80 -3.43 -16.30
CA LEU A 49 -32.32 -2.67 -17.45
C LEU A 49 -32.74 -3.66 -18.54
N HIS A 50 -34.04 -3.71 -18.80
CA HIS A 50 -34.63 -4.38 -19.96
C HIS A 50 -34.46 -3.53 -21.22
N GLY A 51 -34.25 -4.22 -22.34
CA GLY A 51 -33.99 -3.63 -23.64
C GLY A 51 -35.17 -2.89 -24.26
N ILE A 52 -34.82 -1.98 -25.18
CA ILE A 52 -35.73 -1.36 -26.14
C ILE A 52 -35.06 -1.47 -27.52
N LEU A 53 -35.73 -2.22 -28.39
CA LEU A 53 -35.48 -2.38 -29.82
C LEU A 53 -36.12 -1.18 -30.54
N LEU A 54 -35.35 -0.47 -31.38
CA LEU A 54 -35.85 0.55 -32.31
C LEU A 54 -35.40 0.18 -33.74
N PRO A 55 -36.23 0.44 -34.77
CA PRO A 55 -36.01 -0.10 -36.11
C PRO A 55 -34.99 0.70 -36.91
N LEU A 56 -34.28 -0.03 -37.76
CA LEU A 56 -33.33 0.40 -38.76
C LEU A 56 -34.05 1.19 -39.87
N ILE A 57 -33.68 2.45 -40.07
CA ILE A 57 -34.04 3.23 -41.27
C ILE A 57 -32.80 3.34 -42.15
N LEU A 58 -32.90 2.79 -43.36
CA LEU A 58 -31.88 2.77 -44.39
C LEU A 58 -32.01 4.04 -45.25
N ILE A 59 -31.04 4.95 -45.17
CA ILE A 59 -30.85 6.05 -46.13
C ILE A 59 -29.41 5.92 -46.65
N GLY A 60 -29.27 5.60 -47.94
CA GLY A 60 -27.98 5.51 -48.62
C GLY A 60 -27.57 6.82 -49.26
N ALA A 61 -26.29 7.18 -49.12
CA ALA A 61 -25.47 7.96 -50.07
C ALA A 61 -23.99 7.92 -49.61
N PRO A 62 -23.04 8.35 -50.47
CA PRO A 62 -22.10 7.54 -51.23
C PRO A 62 -20.76 7.30 -50.51
N GLY A 63 -20.06 6.23 -50.90
CA GLY A 63 -18.80 5.81 -50.28
C GLY A 63 -17.61 6.75 -50.53
N PRO A 64 -16.69 6.88 -49.57
CA PRO A 64 -15.34 7.34 -49.82
C PRO A 64 -14.39 6.15 -50.01
N ASP A 65 -13.52 6.29 -51.00
CA ASP A 65 -12.32 5.48 -51.29
C ASP A 65 -11.65 4.90 -50.02
N GLU A 66 -11.72 3.58 -49.85
CA GLU A 66 -10.93 2.85 -48.88
C GLU A 66 -9.58 2.50 -49.51
N SER A 67 -8.64 3.43 -49.42
CA SER A 67 -7.21 3.13 -49.51
C SER A 67 -6.50 3.76 -48.31
N THR A 68 -6.74 3.18 -47.14
CA THR A 68 -5.92 3.41 -45.94
C THR A 68 -4.64 2.58 -46.05
N PRO A 69 -3.44 3.19 -45.99
CA PRO A 69 -2.21 2.43 -45.88
C PRO A 69 -2.22 1.67 -44.57
N THR A 70 -2.02 0.35 -44.63
CA THR A 70 -1.80 -0.48 -43.44
C THR A 70 -0.47 -0.07 -42.81
N GLU A 71 -0.53 0.84 -41.84
CA GLU A 71 0.61 1.17 -40.99
C GLU A 71 0.89 -0.05 -40.11
N ASN A 72 1.89 -0.84 -40.51
CA ASN A 72 2.46 -1.90 -39.70
C ASN A 72 3.00 -1.27 -38.41
N VAL A 73 2.19 -1.26 -37.35
CA VAL A 73 2.64 -0.96 -36.00
C VAL A 73 3.43 -2.18 -35.54
N ALA A 74 4.75 -2.12 -35.74
CA ALA A 74 5.67 -3.05 -35.09
C ALA A 74 5.44 -3.00 -33.57
N PRO A 75 5.45 -4.13 -32.86
CA PRO A 75 5.33 -4.11 -31.41
C PRO A 75 6.48 -3.29 -30.84
N LEU A 76 6.14 -2.25 -30.08
CA LEU A 76 7.11 -1.47 -29.31
C LEU A 76 7.75 -2.41 -28.29
N THR A 77 8.87 -3.02 -28.65
CA THR A 77 9.76 -3.68 -27.70
C THR A 77 10.25 -2.62 -26.72
N ASP A 78 9.91 -2.81 -25.45
CA ASP A 78 10.34 -1.98 -24.35
C ASP A 78 11.87 -2.10 -24.19
N GLU A 79 12.63 -1.29 -24.93
CA GLU A 79 14.09 -1.27 -24.95
C GLU A 79 14.67 -0.60 -23.68
N ARG A 80 14.10 -0.89 -22.51
CA ARG A 80 14.74 -0.53 -21.26
C ARG A 80 15.98 -1.43 -21.08
N PRO A 81 17.18 -0.86 -20.87
CA PRO A 81 18.38 -1.67 -20.68
C PRO A 81 18.15 -2.63 -19.52
N ALA A 82 18.52 -3.90 -19.74
CA ALA A 82 18.32 -4.95 -18.75
C ALA A 82 19.00 -4.56 -17.43
N PHE A 83 18.22 -4.46 -16.36
CA PHE A 83 18.74 -4.17 -15.03
C PHE A 83 19.45 -5.42 -14.51
N ALA A 84 20.77 -5.35 -14.33
CA ALA A 84 21.55 -6.47 -13.78
C ALA A 84 21.18 -6.66 -12.30
N PRO A 85 20.80 -7.89 -11.87
CA PRO A 85 20.48 -8.15 -10.47
C PRO A 85 21.66 -7.84 -9.56
N ARG A 86 21.41 -7.10 -8.48
CA ARG A 86 22.44 -6.69 -7.52
C ARG A 86 21.89 -6.55 -6.10
N PRO A 87 22.74 -6.66 -5.07
CA PRO A 87 22.35 -6.29 -3.70
C PRO A 87 21.90 -4.83 -3.58
N ALA A 88 21.10 -4.56 -2.55
CA ALA A 88 20.76 -3.20 -2.14
C ALA A 88 22.02 -2.42 -1.69
N ALA A 89 22.25 -1.25 -2.27
CA ALA A 89 23.43 -0.43 -2.01
C ALA A 89 23.35 0.30 -0.66
N ASP A 90 22.15 0.72 -0.25
CA ASP A 90 21.92 1.51 0.96
C ASP A 90 20.62 1.10 1.66
N LEU A 91 20.25 1.85 2.69
CA LEU A 91 19.04 1.59 3.47
C LEU A 91 17.75 1.87 2.69
N LEU A 92 17.74 2.89 1.83
CA LEU A 92 16.57 3.22 1.02
C LEU A 92 16.25 2.06 0.07
N GLU A 93 17.27 1.56 -0.62
CA GLU A 93 17.15 0.40 -1.49
C GLU A 93 16.74 -0.87 -0.73
N ALA A 94 17.23 -1.05 0.50
CA ALA A 94 16.82 -2.17 1.35
C ALA A 94 15.33 -2.08 1.74
N GLN A 95 14.83 -0.91 2.13
CA GLN A 95 13.40 -0.70 2.42
C GLN A 95 12.52 -1.00 1.19
N ILE A 96 12.97 -0.60 0.00
CA ILE A 96 12.29 -0.91 -1.27
C ILE A 96 12.30 -2.42 -1.54
N ALA A 97 13.45 -3.08 -1.40
CA ALA A 97 13.57 -4.53 -1.58
C ALA A 97 12.67 -5.33 -0.61
N LEU A 98 12.61 -4.93 0.66
CA LEU A 98 11.72 -5.53 1.66
C LEU A 98 10.25 -5.37 1.26
N SER A 99 9.83 -4.17 0.85
CA SER A 99 8.46 -3.89 0.39
C SER A 99 8.07 -4.79 -0.77
N ARG A 100 8.97 -4.99 -1.74
CA ARG A 100 8.78 -5.89 -2.90
C ARG A 100 8.59 -7.35 -2.49
N GLU A 101 9.18 -7.77 -1.38
CA GLU A 101 9.03 -9.11 -0.78
C GLU A 101 7.81 -9.25 0.15
N ASN A 102 6.87 -8.30 0.12
CA ASN A 102 5.71 -8.23 1.01
C ASN A 102 6.06 -8.07 2.50
N ILE A 103 7.24 -7.53 2.79
CA ILE A 103 7.71 -7.18 4.14
C ILE A 103 7.78 -5.66 4.23
N SER A 104 6.71 -5.01 4.67
CA SER A 104 6.69 -3.55 4.81
C SER A 104 7.42 -3.11 6.07
N CYS A 105 8.25 -2.08 5.94
CA CYS A 105 8.84 -1.32 7.06
C CYS A 105 8.08 -0.02 7.35
N GLY A 106 6.82 0.10 6.91
CA GLY A 106 6.07 1.36 6.91
C GLY A 106 6.40 2.20 5.67
N PRO A 107 6.17 3.53 5.73
CA PRO A 107 6.55 4.44 4.65
C PRO A 107 8.05 4.42 4.41
N ILE A 108 8.46 4.28 3.16
CA ILE A 108 9.87 4.32 2.75
C ILE A 108 10.38 5.75 2.92
N ASP A 109 11.48 5.89 3.65
CA ASP A 109 11.99 7.20 4.06
C ASP A 109 13.53 7.28 4.11
N GLY A 110 14.21 6.16 3.84
CA GLY A 110 15.66 6.03 3.87
C GLY A 110 16.25 6.09 5.28
N VAL A 111 15.44 6.00 6.34
CA VAL A 111 15.87 6.16 7.74
C VAL A 111 15.70 4.86 8.52
N TYR A 112 16.71 4.54 9.33
CA TYR A 112 16.65 3.37 10.19
C TYR A 112 15.82 3.68 11.43
N GLY A 113 14.81 2.85 11.68
CA GLY A 113 13.92 2.98 12.82
C GLY A 113 13.34 1.62 13.22
N SER A 114 12.51 1.60 14.26
CA SER A 114 11.98 0.35 14.82
C SER A 114 11.18 -0.50 13.82
N GLN A 115 10.46 0.12 12.89
CA GLN A 115 9.73 -0.59 11.83
C GLN A 115 10.69 -1.22 10.82
N THR A 116 11.76 -0.52 10.45
CA THR A 116 12.83 -1.05 9.59
C THR A 116 13.54 -2.22 10.26
N GLN A 117 13.88 -2.10 11.55
CA GLN A 117 14.47 -3.18 12.33
C GLN A 117 13.56 -4.41 12.36
N ALA A 118 12.27 -4.24 12.68
CA ALA A 118 11.31 -5.35 12.73
C ALA A 118 11.17 -6.05 11.36
N ALA A 119 11.13 -5.29 10.27
CA ALA A 119 11.09 -5.84 8.91
C ALA A 119 12.36 -6.63 8.57
N LEU A 120 13.54 -6.14 8.98
CA LEU A 120 14.82 -6.84 8.79
C LEU A 120 14.90 -8.12 9.62
N GLU A 121 14.41 -8.13 10.87
CA GLU A 121 14.33 -9.35 11.69
C GLU A 121 13.45 -10.42 11.04
N VAL A 122 12.33 -10.00 10.42
CA VAL A 122 11.43 -10.89 9.67
C VAL A 122 12.12 -11.43 8.41
N PHE A 123 12.80 -10.57 7.66
CA PHE A 123 13.55 -10.96 6.48
C PHE A 123 14.68 -11.94 6.81
N GLN A 124 15.49 -11.64 7.84
CA GLN A 124 16.56 -12.51 8.30
C GLN A 124 16.02 -13.89 8.69
N ARG A 125 14.90 -13.95 9.42
CA ARG A 125 14.26 -15.22 9.77
C ARG A 125 13.77 -15.99 8.55
N LYS A 126 13.13 -15.31 7.60
CA LYS A 126 12.63 -15.88 6.34
C LYS A 126 13.77 -16.47 5.48
N HIS A 127 14.94 -15.84 5.51
CA HIS A 127 16.12 -16.26 4.74
C HIS A 127 17.15 -17.07 5.54
N HIS A 128 16.79 -17.53 6.74
CA HIS A 128 17.64 -18.35 7.62
C HIS A 128 18.99 -17.68 7.98
N LEU A 129 18.98 -16.36 8.12
CA LEU A 129 20.12 -15.57 8.60
C LEU A 129 20.07 -15.43 10.13
N ARG A 130 21.17 -14.95 10.71
CA ARG A 130 21.19 -14.55 12.13
C ARG A 130 20.20 -13.39 12.32
N VAL A 131 19.27 -13.53 13.26
CA VAL A 131 18.25 -12.51 13.53
C VAL A 131 18.79 -11.49 14.53
N HIS A 132 19.04 -10.27 14.08
CA HIS A 132 19.46 -9.13 14.90
C HIS A 132 18.86 -7.80 14.43
N GLY A 133 18.24 -7.76 13.26
CA GLY A 133 17.50 -6.60 12.75
C GLY A 133 18.33 -5.56 12.00
N ASP A 134 19.66 -5.71 11.93
CA ASP A 134 20.51 -4.74 11.24
C ASP A 134 20.70 -5.08 9.75
N LEU A 135 20.91 -4.05 8.93
CA LEU A 135 21.30 -4.18 7.52
C LEU A 135 22.83 -4.39 7.41
N ASP A 136 23.30 -5.50 7.95
CA ASP A 136 24.70 -5.93 7.82
C ASP A 136 25.00 -6.48 6.41
N GLU A 137 26.26 -6.82 6.15
CA GLU A 137 26.69 -7.35 4.86
C GLU A 137 25.93 -8.64 4.49
N SER A 138 25.72 -9.55 5.46
CA SER A 138 25.03 -10.81 5.20
C SER A 138 23.57 -10.60 4.78
N THR A 139 22.86 -9.69 5.45
CA THR A 139 21.47 -9.32 5.14
C THR A 139 21.39 -8.59 3.80
N ARG A 140 22.29 -7.62 3.57
CA ARG A 140 22.36 -6.83 2.34
C ARG A 140 22.58 -7.70 1.11
N ASN A 141 23.51 -8.64 1.18
CA ASN A 141 23.82 -9.55 0.08
C ASN A 141 22.64 -10.47 -0.29
N ARG A 142 21.65 -10.60 0.60
CA ARG A 142 20.44 -11.37 0.35
C ARG A 142 19.29 -10.53 -0.23
N LEU A 143 19.31 -9.22 -0.03
CA LEU A 143 18.33 -8.28 -0.60
C LEU A 143 18.70 -7.95 -2.06
N ILE A 144 18.33 -8.85 -2.98
CA ILE A 144 18.63 -8.70 -4.40
C ILE A 144 17.54 -7.88 -5.10
N LEU A 145 17.95 -6.78 -5.72
CA LEU A 145 17.14 -5.99 -6.63
C LEU A 145 17.32 -6.53 -8.04
N SER A 146 16.23 -6.81 -8.74
CA SER A 146 16.21 -7.29 -10.13
C SER A 146 15.63 -6.27 -11.12
N ARG A 147 15.24 -5.09 -10.64
CA ARG A 147 14.67 -4.00 -11.43
C ARG A 147 14.97 -2.65 -10.76
N PRO A 148 14.96 -1.52 -11.50
CA PRO A 148 15.25 -0.19 -10.97
C PRO A 148 14.46 0.11 -9.69
N VAL A 149 15.06 0.85 -8.75
CA VAL A 149 14.43 1.15 -7.44
C VAL A 149 13.53 2.37 -7.47
N LEU A 150 13.69 3.23 -8.48
CA LEU A 150 12.86 4.41 -8.71
C LEU A 150 12.12 4.26 -10.04
N THR A 151 10.95 4.86 -10.11
CA THR A 151 10.14 5.00 -11.31
C THR A 151 9.58 6.42 -11.41
N LEU A 152 9.02 6.75 -12.56
CA LEU A 152 8.42 8.04 -12.83
C LEU A 152 6.90 7.91 -12.84
N ILE A 153 6.22 8.88 -12.25
CA ILE A 153 4.79 9.09 -12.45
C ILE A 153 4.58 10.42 -13.16
N THR A 154 3.62 10.47 -14.07
CA THR A 154 3.19 11.71 -14.73
C THR A 154 1.89 12.17 -14.10
N VAL A 155 1.85 13.41 -13.62
CA VAL A 155 0.65 14.03 -13.07
C VAL A 155 -0.35 14.25 -14.20
N SER A 156 -1.53 13.64 -14.10
CA SER A 156 -2.60 13.83 -15.08
C SER A 156 -3.53 14.98 -14.67
N GLN A 157 -4.35 15.45 -15.62
CA GLN A 157 -5.46 16.37 -15.30
C GLN A 157 -6.45 15.73 -14.31
N HIS A 158 -6.67 14.41 -14.42
CA HIS A 158 -7.55 13.67 -13.52
C HIS A 158 -7.01 13.68 -12.08
N ASP A 159 -5.70 13.49 -11.90
CA ASP A 159 -5.06 13.51 -10.58
C ASP A 159 -5.32 14.85 -9.87
N LEU A 160 -5.13 15.96 -10.57
CA LEU A 160 -5.40 17.30 -10.03
C LEU A 160 -6.89 17.54 -9.77
N ALA A 161 -7.76 17.10 -10.68
CA ALA A 161 -9.21 17.25 -10.52
C ALA A 161 -9.79 16.36 -9.41
N ALA A 162 -9.09 15.29 -9.03
CA ALA A 162 -9.46 14.36 -7.97
C ALA A 162 -9.06 14.84 -6.56
N LEU A 163 -8.21 15.87 -6.43
CA LEU A 163 -7.79 16.38 -5.13
C LEU A 163 -8.97 16.94 -4.33
N ARG A 164 -9.07 16.59 -3.05
CA ARG A 164 -10.13 17.04 -2.16
C ARG A 164 -9.58 17.24 -0.74
N PRO A 165 -9.95 18.32 -0.04
CA PRO A 165 -9.63 18.46 1.37
C PRO A 165 -10.34 17.38 2.19
N TYR A 166 -9.69 16.91 3.25
CA TYR A 166 -10.29 15.95 4.16
C TYR A 166 -11.32 16.60 5.09
N PRO A 167 -12.48 15.97 5.32
CA PRO A 167 -13.33 16.36 6.42
C PRO A 167 -12.56 16.29 7.75
N THR A 168 -12.71 17.30 8.59
CA THR A 168 -11.98 17.40 9.86
C THR A 168 -12.59 16.55 10.98
N THR A 169 -13.83 16.06 10.79
CA THR A 169 -14.54 15.23 11.77
C THR A 169 -14.59 13.77 11.34
N TRP A 170 -14.62 12.85 12.31
CA TRP A 170 -14.79 11.42 12.04
C TRP A 170 -16.10 11.11 11.32
N LEU A 171 -17.18 11.81 11.70
CA LEU A 171 -18.48 11.68 11.04
C LEU A 171 -18.37 12.07 9.56
N GLY A 172 -17.81 13.25 9.27
CA GLY A 172 -17.64 13.71 7.89
C GLY A 172 -16.76 12.75 7.06
N LYS A 173 -15.68 12.21 7.65
CA LYS A 173 -14.86 11.18 6.99
C LYS A 173 -15.62 9.87 6.74
N SER A 174 -16.62 9.53 7.55
CA SER A 174 -17.44 8.32 7.39
C SER A 174 -18.57 8.47 6.36
N GLU A 175 -18.95 9.70 6.01
CA GLU A 175 -20.04 10.01 5.08
C GLU A 175 -19.59 10.13 3.62
N ILE A 176 -18.30 10.24 3.37
CA ILE A 176 -17.73 10.30 2.01
C ILE A 176 -17.39 8.90 1.48
N ASP A 177 -17.44 8.75 0.15
CA ASP A 177 -17.23 7.44 -0.50
C ASP A 177 -15.81 6.88 -0.30
N HIS A 178 -14.80 7.75 -0.34
CA HIS A 178 -13.40 7.40 -0.09
C HIS A 178 -12.61 8.64 0.33
N LEU A 179 -11.51 8.42 1.06
CA LEU A 179 -10.51 9.45 1.32
C LEU A 179 -9.56 9.48 0.12
N GLY A 180 -9.68 10.54 -0.70
CA GLY A 180 -8.76 10.82 -1.81
C GLY A 180 -7.43 11.37 -1.31
N PHE A 181 -6.81 12.28 -2.07
CA PHE A 181 -5.59 12.98 -1.67
C PHE A 181 -5.86 14.48 -1.52
N GLU A 182 -5.23 15.14 -0.56
CA GLU A 182 -5.29 16.61 -0.43
C GLU A 182 -4.30 17.32 -1.36
N SER A 183 -3.24 16.61 -1.78
CA SER A 183 -2.18 17.18 -2.61
C SER A 183 -1.53 16.14 -3.55
N ILE A 184 -0.87 16.62 -4.60
CA ILE A 184 -0.06 15.77 -5.49
C ILE A 184 1.12 15.14 -4.75
N LEU A 185 1.69 15.83 -3.75
CA LEU A 185 2.75 15.27 -2.92
C LEU A 185 2.26 14.03 -2.16
N GLU A 186 1.07 14.11 -1.57
CA GLU A 186 0.47 12.98 -0.86
C GLU A 186 0.14 11.83 -1.81
N MET A 187 -0.43 12.12 -2.98
CA MET A 187 -0.66 11.12 -4.02
C MET A 187 0.64 10.42 -4.45
N ALA A 188 1.72 11.19 -4.68
CA ALA A 188 3.02 10.64 -5.07
C ALA A 188 3.65 9.80 -3.94
N ALA A 189 3.52 10.26 -2.70
CA ALA A 189 3.95 9.52 -1.52
C ALA A 189 3.21 8.19 -1.37
N GLU A 190 1.88 8.19 -1.55
CA GLU A 190 1.08 6.97 -1.50
C GLU A 190 1.46 6.01 -2.64
N ARG A 191 1.55 6.49 -3.89
CA ARG A 191 1.95 5.66 -5.05
C ARG A 191 3.35 5.04 -4.88
N GLY A 192 4.26 5.76 -4.23
CA GLY A 192 5.61 5.27 -3.92
C GLY A 192 5.74 4.51 -2.60
N HIS A 193 4.64 4.33 -1.84
CA HIS A 193 4.65 3.87 -0.44
C HIS A 193 5.74 4.57 0.41
N ALA A 194 5.91 5.87 0.20
CA ALA A 194 7.02 6.66 0.70
C ALA A 194 6.54 7.76 1.65
N SER A 195 7.45 8.28 2.47
CA SER A 195 7.18 9.51 3.21
C SER A 195 7.14 10.72 2.25
N PRO A 196 6.27 11.71 2.50
CA PRO A 196 6.30 12.97 1.74
C PRO A 196 7.66 13.68 1.76
N ARG A 197 8.43 13.51 2.84
CA ARG A 197 9.79 14.03 2.96
C ARG A 197 10.73 13.39 1.93
N LEU A 198 10.68 12.07 1.77
CA LEU A 198 11.48 11.38 0.77
C LEU A 198 11.10 11.82 -0.64
N ILE A 199 9.80 11.93 -0.94
CA ILE A 199 9.35 12.38 -2.26
C ILE A 199 9.86 13.78 -2.59
N ARG A 200 9.83 14.73 -1.64
CA ARG A 200 10.45 16.06 -1.83
C ARG A 200 11.96 15.95 -2.11
N ASN A 201 12.67 15.13 -1.34
CA ASN A 201 14.12 14.97 -1.50
C ASN A 201 14.50 14.34 -2.85
N LEU A 202 13.67 13.44 -3.39
CA LEU A 202 13.87 12.84 -4.71
C LEU A 202 13.56 13.81 -5.86
N ASN A 203 12.85 14.91 -5.58
CA ASN A 203 12.36 15.86 -6.57
C ASN A 203 12.63 17.31 -6.12
N PRO A 204 13.90 17.71 -5.95
CA PRO A 204 14.26 19.02 -5.40
C PRO A 204 13.83 20.19 -6.30
N ASP A 205 13.69 19.95 -7.61
CA ASP A 205 13.35 20.97 -8.61
C ASP A 205 11.84 21.12 -8.83
N VAL A 206 11.01 20.32 -8.15
CA VAL A 206 9.55 20.40 -8.26
C VAL A 206 9.00 21.49 -7.35
N ASP A 207 8.32 22.46 -7.96
CA ASP A 207 7.44 23.39 -7.25
C ASP A 207 6.11 22.71 -6.91
N TRP A 208 5.97 22.27 -5.66
CA TRP A 208 4.81 21.53 -5.17
C TRP A 208 3.53 22.37 -5.08
N GLU A 209 3.65 23.70 -5.02
CA GLU A 209 2.50 24.61 -4.94
C GLU A 209 1.97 24.98 -6.34
N ALA A 210 2.81 24.84 -7.38
CA ALA A 210 2.48 25.18 -8.77
C ALA A 210 2.48 23.97 -9.72
N ILE A 211 2.40 22.75 -9.20
CA ILE A 211 2.48 21.53 -10.01
C ILE A 211 1.28 21.38 -10.95
N GLY A 212 1.56 21.26 -12.25
CA GLY A 212 0.56 21.14 -13.31
C GLY A 212 0.49 19.77 -13.96
N PRO A 213 -0.50 19.54 -14.86
CA PRO A 213 -0.56 18.33 -15.67
C PRO A 213 0.71 18.15 -16.51
N GLY A 214 1.17 16.92 -16.68
CA GLY A 214 2.39 16.57 -17.38
C GLY A 214 3.65 16.65 -16.51
N ALA A 215 3.58 17.19 -15.29
CA ALA A 215 4.69 17.15 -14.36
C ALA A 215 5.14 15.71 -14.09
N VAL A 216 6.44 15.48 -14.08
CA VAL A 216 7.05 14.17 -13.85
C VAL A 216 7.62 14.15 -12.44
N ILE A 217 7.23 13.14 -11.66
CA ILE A 217 7.67 12.95 -10.29
C ILE A 217 8.38 11.60 -10.18
N THR A 218 9.58 11.61 -9.63
CA THR A 218 10.32 10.41 -9.27
C THR A 218 9.82 9.85 -7.95
N VAL A 219 9.42 8.58 -7.94
CA VAL A 219 8.94 7.87 -6.74
C VAL A 219 9.64 6.51 -6.59
N PRO A 220 9.71 5.93 -5.39
CA PRO A 220 10.14 4.55 -5.24
C PRO A 220 9.26 3.58 -6.03
N ASP A 221 9.90 2.62 -6.70
CA ASP A 221 9.21 1.56 -7.42
C ASP A 221 8.98 0.37 -6.48
N VAL A 222 7.77 0.28 -5.94
CA VAL A 222 7.43 -0.61 -4.83
C VAL A 222 6.43 -1.70 -5.21
N GLU A 223 6.24 -1.94 -6.51
CA GLU A 223 5.35 -2.99 -6.97
C GLU A 223 5.74 -4.34 -6.34
N ARG A 224 4.80 -4.89 -5.56
CA ARG A 224 5.02 -6.07 -4.73
C ARG A 224 4.84 -7.33 -5.54
N GLN A 225 5.51 -8.40 -5.13
CA GLN A 225 5.23 -9.72 -5.68
C GLN A 225 3.77 -10.13 -5.38
N PRO A 226 2.99 -10.52 -6.41
CA PRO A 226 1.63 -11.01 -6.19
C PRO A 226 1.65 -12.22 -5.24
N ILE A 227 0.81 -12.18 -4.21
CA ILE A 227 0.59 -13.33 -3.34
C ILE A 227 -0.50 -14.19 -3.99
N THR A 228 -0.11 -15.38 -4.44
CA THR A 228 -1.03 -16.33 -5.10
C THR A 228 -1.63 -17.33 -4.10
N GLU A 229 -0.94 -17.51 -2.97
CA GLU A 229 -1.32 -18.40 -1.90
C GLU A 229 -2.44 -17.80 -1.05
N ARG A 230 -3.34 -18.67 -0.57
CA ARG A 230 -4.42 -18.27 0.34
C ARG A 230 -3.88 -18.09 1.75
N ALA A 231 -4.10 -16.91 2.34
CA ALA A 231 -3.92 -16.73 3.77
C ALA A 231 -4.93 -17.56 4.56
N SER A 232 -4.45 -18.37 5.50
CA SER A 232 -5.29 -19.14 6.44
C SER A 232 -5.28 -18.55 7.85
N MET A 233 -4.30 -17.71 8.17
CA MET A 233 -4.17 -17.09 9.48
C MET A 233 -3.61 -15.66 9.38
N VAL A 234 -4.20 -14.74 10.14
CA VAL A 234 -3.67 -13.38 10.37
C VAL A 234 -3.30 -13.26 11.85
N LEU A 235 -2.05 -12.91 12.13
CA LEU A 235 -1.52 -12.66 13.47
C LEU A 235 -1.30 -11.16 13.68
N ILE A 236 -1.89 -10.60 14.73
CA ILE A 236 -1.62 -9.24 15.19
C ILE A 236 -0.84 -9.29 16.50
N HIS A 237 0.38 -8.77 16.48
CA HIS A 237 1.25 -8.68 17.65
C HIS A 237 1.11 -7.28 18.27
N LEU A 238 0.41 -7.20 19.40
CA LEU A 238 0.05 -5.91 20.00
C LEU A 238 1.27 -5.11 20.52
N ALA A 239 2.27 -5.80 21.06
CA ALA A 239 3.49 -5.16 21.58
C ALA A 239 4.39 -4.67 20.46
N GLY A 240 4.64 -5.55 19.47
CA GLY A 240 5.42 -5.23 18.27
C GLY A 240 4.73 -4.27 17.32
N LYS A 241 3.42 -4.07 17.45
CA LYS A 241 2.58 -3.26 16.53
C LYS A 241 2.74 -3.71 15.08
N ILE A 242 2.67 -5.03 14.88
CA ILE A 242 2.78 -5.65 13.56
C ILE A 242 1.63 -6.60 13.29
N LEU A 243 1.29 -6.72 12.01
CA LEU A 243 0.35 -7.67 11.45
C LEU A 243 1.10 -8.58 10.49
N GLN A 244 0.86 -9.87 10.57
CA GLN A 244 1.42 -10.87 9.67
C GLN A 244 0.34 -11.80 9.16
N ALA A 245 0.40 -12.19 7.88
CA ALA A 245 -0.47 -13.22 7.32
C ALA A 245 0.35 -14.46 6.97
N TYR A 246 -0.26 -15.62 7.18
CA TYR A 246 0.34 -16.93 6.98
C TYR A 246 -0.58 -17.83 6.15
N ASP A 247 0.01 -18.71 5.35
CA ASP A 247 -0.71 -19.80 4.69
C ASP A 247 -0.98 -20.98 5.65
N SER A 248 -1.65 -22.02 5.13
CA SER A 248 -2.00 -23.22 5.92
C SER A 248 -0.81 -24.05 6.39
N ASN A 249 0.37 -23.83 5.80
CA ASN A 249 1.62 -24.51 6.15
C ASN A 249 2.47 -23.69 7.13
N GLY A 250 2.00 -22.49 7.53
CA GLY A 250 2.76 -21.57 8.38
C GLY A 250 3.82 -20.76 7.63
N LYS A 251 3.79 -20.73 6.30
CA LYS A 251 4.64 -19.83 5.50
C LYS A 251 4.15 -18.39 5.67
N LEU A 252 5.06 -17.49 6.01
CA LEU A 252 4.78 -16.05 6.05
C LEU A 252 4.49 -15.55 4.63
N LEU A 253 3.30 -14.99 4.43
CA LEU A 253 2.88 -14.38 3.18
C LEU A 253 3.16 -12.87 3.17
N MET A 254 2.93 -12.21 4.30
CA MET A 254 3.12 -10.76 4.39
C MET A 254 3.37 -10.29 5.82
N HIS A 255 4.06 -9.15 5.94
CA HIS A 255 4.33 -8.46 7.19
C HIS A 255 4.10 -6.96 7.02
N PHE A 256 3.37 -6.35 7.96
CA PHE A 256 3.10 -4.92 8.01
C PHE A 256 3.20 -4.37 9.42
N PRO A 257 3.71 -3.14 9.62
CA PRO A 257 3.39 -2.40 10.82
C PRO A 257 1.89 -2.07 10.87
N CYS A 258 1.34 -1.97 12.07
CA CYS A 258 -0.06 -1.61 12.27
C CYS A 258 -0.23 -0.70 13.48
N SER A 259 -1.20 0.21 13.42
CA SER A 259 -1.58 1.04 14.57
C SER A 259 -2.45 0.25 15.55
N ILE A 260 -2.09 0.27 16.82
CA ILE A 260 -2.83 -0.38 17.90
C ILE A 260 -3.43 0.69 18.82
N ALA A 261 -4.66 0.47 19.29
CA ALA A 261 -5.36 1.39 20.19
C ALA A 261 -4.49 1.76 21.40
N ARG A 262 -4.39 3.07 21.69
CA ARG A 262 -3.58 3.59 22.81
C ARG A 262 -4.04 2.98 24.15
N ARG A 263 -5.34 2.94 24.36
CA ARG A 263 -6.01 2.36 25.54
C ARG A 263 -5.90 0.84 25.54
N VAL A 264 -5.18 0.30 26.54
CA VAL A 264 -4.92 -1.15 26.67
C VAL A 264 -6.22 -1.94 26.87
N ASP A 265 -7.14 -1.39 27.66
CA ASP A 265 -8.47 -1.97 27.96
C ASP A 265 -9.37 -2.10 26.72
N LYS A 266 -9.06 -1.34 25.66
CA LYS A 266 -9.77 -1.37 24.38
C LYS A 266 -9.11 -2.29 23.34
N ARG A 267 -8.01 -2.97 23.68
CA ARG A 267 -7.31 -3.88 22.76
C ARG A 267 -7.96 -5.26 22.83
N PRO A 268 -8.55 -5.77 21.75
CA PRO A 268 -9.05 -7.14 21.73
C PRO A 268 -7.87 -8.13 21.82
N VAL A 269 -8.07 -9.24 22.53
CA VAL A 269 -7.14 -10.37 22.63
C VAL A 269 -7.95 -11.64 22.37
N GLY A 270 -7.44 -12.55 21.55
CA GLY A 270 -8.18 -13.78 21.24
C GLY A 270 -7.85 -14.41 19.89
N LYS A 271 -8.73 -15.32 19.47
CA LYS A 271 -8.79 -15.96 18.15
C LYS A 271 -10.16 -15.69 17.51
#